data_AF-U7Q7V0-F1
#
_entry.id   AF-U7Q7V0-F1
#
_cell.length_a   1.000
_cell.length_b   1.000
_cell.length_c   1.000
_cell.angle_alpha   90.00
_cell.angle_beta   90.00
_cell.angle_gamma   90.00
#
_symmetry.space_group_name_H-M   'P 1'
#
loop_
_entity.id
_entity.type
_entity.pdbx_description
1 polymer ?
#
loop_
_entity_poly.entity_id
_entity_poly.type
_entity_poly.pdbx_seq_one_letter_code
_entity_poly.pdbx_strand_id
1 'polypeptide(L)'
;MAKRSGPPPIIYIIIFLALLGLGYWFFLRKPADQPANISSTGQPTVAPPPPPDAEIFPSPASVPPNTQIQIDGSTSMVTITENLKQGFSRQFPNARVNTMANGTNNGIKAVLNGEADLAGISRSLTPQEENQGLKALPIASDQIAIV
;
A
#
# COMPACT_ATOMS: atom_id res chain seq x y z
N MET A 1 9.64 -69.35 5.93
CA MET A 1 10.14 -68.27 6.81
C MET A 1 11.01 -67.35 5.97
N ALA A 2 10.66 -66.09 5.76
CA ALA A 2 11.41 -65.16 4.90
C ALA A 2 12.01 -64.02 5.72
N LYS A 3 13.33 -64.02 5.90
CA LYS A 3 14.06 -62.89 6.48
C LYS A 3 14.22 -61.81 5.41
N ARG A 4 13.54 -60.67 5.57
CA ARG A 4 13.82 -59.46 4.77
C ARG A 4 15.02 -58.75 5.38
N SER A 5 16.15 -58.75 4.67
CA SER A 5 17.32 -57.94 5.01
C SER A 5 17.09 -56.50 4.56
N GLY A 6 16.95 -55.57 5.51
CA GLY A 6 16.94 -54.14 5.22
C GLY A 6 18.32 -53.64 4.74
N PRO A 7 18.39 -52.47 4.10
CA PRO A 7 19.65 -51.88 3.67
C PRO A 7 20.59 -51.67 4.87
N PRO A 8 21.90 -51.95 4.72
CA PRO A 8 22.86 -51.83 5.82
C PRO A 8 22.86 -50.40 6.40
N PRO A 9 23.02 -50.24 7.73
CA PRO A 9 22.92 -48.95 8.43
C PRO A 9 23.81 -47.83 7.86
N ILE A 10 24.93 -48.21 7.21
CA ILE A 10 25.89 -47.32 6.57
C ILE A 10 25.25 -46.42 5.51
N ILE A 11 24.21 -46.89 4.81
CA ILE A 11 23.56 -46.11 3.74
C ILE A 11 22.88 -44.86 4.31
N TYR A 12 22.26 -44.96 5.48
CA TYR A 12 21.62 -43.81 6.14
C TYR A 12 22.62 -42.77 6.63
N ILE A 13 23.81 -43.23 7.06
CA ILE A 13 24.90 -42.34 7.52
C ILE A 13 25.44 -41.53 6.34
N ILE A 14 25.63 -42.14 5.17
CA ILE A 14 26.11 -41.45 3.97
C ILE A 14 25.09 -40.40 3.51
N ILE A 15 23.80 -40.72 3.51
CA ILE A 15 22.73 -39.78 3.14
C ILE A 15 22.69 -38.59 4.11
N PHE A 16 22.82 -38.85 5.42
CA PHE A 16 22.83 -37.79 6.43
C PHE A 16 24.02 -36.84 6.28
N LEU A 17 25.22 -37.38 6.02
CA LEU A 17 26.41 -36.56 5.77
C LEU A 17 26.31 -35.74 4.47
N ALA A 18 25.70 -36.31 3.42
CA ALA A 18 25.47 -35.59 2.17
C ALA A 18 24.49 -34.42 2.36
N LEU A 19 23.39 -34.63 3.09
CA LEU A 19 22.40 -33.58 3.39
C LEU A 19 22.97 -32.47 4.27
N LEU A 20 23.80 -32.81 5.27
CA LEU A 20 24.50 -31.82 6.10
C LEU A 20 25.48 -30.98 5.28
N GLY A 21 26.25 -31.59 4.38
CA GLY A 21 27.18 -30.87 3.50
C GLY A 21 26.48 -29.91 2.54
N LEU A 22 25.37 -30.35 1.92
CA LEU A 22 24.56 -29.53 1.00
C LEU A 22 23.88 -28.35 1.73
N GLY A 23 23.36 -28.57 2.93
CA GLY A 23 22.76 -27.50 3.75
C GLY A 23 23.78 -26.44 4.19
N TYR A 24 24.98 -26.86 4.61
CA TYR A 24 26.05 -25.94 5.03
C TYR A 24 26.54 -25.07 3.86
N TRP A 25 26.72 -25.64 2.67
CA TRP A 25 27.16 -24.90 1.48
C TRP A 25 26.13 -23.87 1.01
N PHE A 26 24.83 -24.20 1.09
CA PHE A 26 23.76 -23.27 0.74
C PHE A 26 23.71 -22.08 1.72
N PHE A 27 23.94 -22.31 3.01
CA PHE A 27 23.87 -21.25 4.02
C PHE A 27 25.11 -20.33 4.04
N LEU A 28 26.27 -20.81 3.57
CA LEU A 28 27.48 -19.99 3.42
C LEU A 28 27.48 -19.13 2.14
N ARG A 29 26.59 -19.41 1.18
CA ARG A 29 26.36 -18.55 -0.01
C ARG A 29 25.40 -17.39 0.29
N LYS A 30 25.60 -16.68 1.40
CA LYS A 30 24.95 -15.38 1.59
C LYS A 30 25.78 -14.33 0.84
N PRO A 31 25.23 -13.63 -0.17
CA PRO A 31 25.87 -12.41 -0.65
C PRO A 31 25.97 -11.44 0.53
N ALA A 32 27.14 -10.80 0.67
CA ALA A 32 27.33 -9.77 1.68
C ALA A 32 26.42 -8.58 1.35
N ASP A 33 25.47 -8.27 2.23
CA ASP A 33 24.74 -7.00 2.18
C ASP A 33 25.76 -5.87 2.40
N GLN A 34 26.13 -5.19 1.32
CA GLN A 34 26.93 -3.97 1.41
C GLN A 34 26.05 -2.87 2.02
N PRO A 35 26.55 -2.12 3.02
CA PRO A 35 25.81 -0.98 3.56
C PRO A 35 25.65 0.08 2.46
N ALA A 36 24.41 0.33 2.06
CA ALA A 36 24.08 1.40 1.14
C ALA A 36 24.47 2.74 1.79
N ASN A 37 25.41 3.45 1.16
CA ASN A 37 25.85 4.76 1.59
C ASN A 37 24.75 5.79 1.24
N ILE A 38 23.95 6.16 2.24
CA ILE A 38 22.85 7.13 2.10
C ILE A 38 23.43 8.54 2.13
N SER A 39 23.76 9.08 0.95
CA SER A 39 23.90 10.53 0.79
C SER A 39 22.50 11.15 0.79
N SER A 40 22.07 11.60 1.98
CA SER A 40 20.87 12.42 2.17
C SER A 40 21.10 13.83 1.63
N THR A 41 20.88 14.05 0.33
CA THR A 41 20.51 15.37 -0.17
C THR A 41 19.01 15.54 0.04
N GLY A 42 18.64 16.17 1.16
CA GLY A 42 17.27 16.61 1.43
C GLY A 42 16.86 17.64 0.38
N GLN A 43 16.17 17.16 -0.66
CA GLN A 43 15.54 18.00 -1.66
C GLN A 43 14.17 18.42 -1.11
N PRO A 44 13.82 19.73 -1.13
CA PRO A 44 12.49 20.17 -0.74
C PRO A 44 11.46 19.45 -1.61
N THR A 45 10.54 18.74 -0.97
CA THR A 45 9.51 17.93 -1.62
C THR A 45 8.57 18.84 -2.41
N VAL A 46 8.87 19.02 -3.69
CA VAL A 46 7.87 19.47 -4.67
C VAL A 46 6.83 18.36 -4.71
N ALA A 47 5.55 18.73 -4.66
CA ALA A 47 4.44 17.79 -4.81
C ALA A 47 4.73 16.81 -5.97
N PRO A 48 4.42 15.50 -5.84
CA PRO A 48 4.65 14.54 -6.90
C PRO A 48 4.08 15.08 -8.22
N PRO A 49 4.83 15.02 -9.33
CA PRO A 49 4.29 15.41 -10.62
C PRO A 49 3.02 14.58 -10.89
N PRO A 50 1.95 15.21 -11.39
CA PRO A 50 0.73 14.49 -11.70
C PRO A 50 1.04 13.34 -12.68
N PRO A 51 0.33 12.19 -12.59
CA PRO A 51 0.49 11.09 -13.53
C PRO A 51 0.50 11.56 -14.99
N PRO A 52 1.25 10.91 -15.90
CA PRO A 52 1.33 11.30 -17.31
C PRO A 52 -0.04 11.43 -18.03
N ASP A 53 -1.07 10.77 -17.50
CA ASP A 53 -2.45 10.79 -18.01
C ASP A 53 -3.43 11.57 -17.11
N ALA A 54 -2.94 12.40 -16.19
CA ALA A 54 -3.79 13.29 -15.42
C ALA A 54 -4.37 14.35 -16.35
N GLU A 55 -5.61 14.15 -16.78
CA GLU A 55 -6.38 15.18 -17.48
C GLU A 55 -6.32 16.47 -16.65
N ILE A 56 -5.92 17.57 -17.30
CA ILE A 56 -5.91 18.89 -16.67
C ILE A 56 -7.37 19.25 -16.38
N PHE A 57 -7.84 18.93 -15.18
CA PHE A 57 -9.18 19.25 -14.73
C PHE A 57 -9.20 20.73 -14.31
N PRO A 58 -9.81 21.64 -15.09
CA PRO A 58 -9.88 23.04 -14.71
C PRO A 58 -10.67 23.16 -13.42
N SER A 59 -10.22 24.02 -12.50
CA SER A 59 -10.94 24.23 -11.25
C SER A 59 -12.33 24.84 -11.55
N PRO A 60 -13.42 24.17 -11.15
CA PRO A 60 -14.76 24.67 -11.45
C PRO A 60 -15.06 25.90 -10.60
N ALA A 61 -15.72 26.90 -11.20
CA ALA A 61 -16.13 28.12 -10.48
C ALA A 61 -17.30 27.87 -9.50
N SER A 62 -18.06 26.78 -9.70
CA SER A 62 -19.16 26.38 -8.84
C SER A 62 -19.41 24.87 -8.96
N VAL A 63 -20.16 24.33 -7.99
CA VAL A 63 -20.65 22.95 -8.01
C VAL A 63 -22.18 22.95 -7.98
N PRO A 64 -22.85 21.88 -8.46
CA PRO A 64 -24.30 21.77 -8.39
C PRO A 64 -24.83 22.01 -6.96
N PRO A 65 -26.03 22.62 -6.81
CA PRO A 65 -26.66 22.77 -5.51
C PRO A 65 -26.82 21.42 -4.80
N ASN A 66 -26.61 21.39 -3.48
CA ASN A 66 -26.73 20.19 -2.65
C ASN A 66 -25.76 19.05 -3.00
N THR A 67 -24.63 19.37 -3.64
CA THR A 67 -23.52 18.41 -3.82
C THR A 67 -23.14 17.81 -2.46
N GLN A 68 -23.22 16.48 -2.34
CA GLN A 68 -22.82 15.72 -1.17
C GLN A 68 -21.67 14.80 -1.57
N ILE A 69 -20.62 14.78 -0.76
CA ILE A 69 -19.44 13.93 -0.96
C ILE A 69 -19.22 13.14 0.33
N GLN A 70 -19.21 11.82 0.21
CA GLN A 70 -18.88 10.88 1.27
C GLN A 70 -17.47 10.36 1.07
N ILE A 71 -16.63 10.50 2.10
CA ILE A 71 -15.28 9.97 2.12
C ILE A 71 -15.13 9.04 3.31
N ASP A 72 -14.68 7.80 3.10
CA ASP A 72 -14.34 6.87 4.18
C ASP A 72 -12.97 6.24 3.92
N GLY A 73 -12.20 5.94 4.96
CA GLY A 73 -10.95 5.22 4.77
C GLY A 73 -9.98 5.32 5.93
N SER A 74 -8.70 5.43 5.59
CA SER A 74 -7.58 5.27 6.50
C SER A 74 -7.62 6.24 7.68
N THR A 75 -7.40 5.69 8.88
CA THR A 75 -7.24 6.45 10.11
C THR A 75 -5.97 7.32 10.08
N SER A 76 -4.93 6.91 9.34
CA SER A 76 -3.72 7.73 9.19
C SER A 76 -3.92 8.94 8.27
N MET A 77 -5.02 8.97 7.49
CA MET A 77 -5.33 10.05 6.56
C MET A 77 -6.38 11.04 7.06
N VAL A 78 -6.84 10.91 8.31
CA VAL A 78 -7.88 11.78 8.89
C VAL A 78 -7.53 13.25 8.74
N THR A 79 -6.32 13.65 9.15
CA THR A 79 -5.89 15.05 9.09
C THR A 79 -5.90 15.59 7.66
N ILE A 80 -5.43 14.81 6.68
CA ILE A 80 -5.43 15.22 5.27
C ILE A 80 -6.86 15.40 4.77
N THR A 81 -7.71 14.40 5.03
CA THR A 81 -9.10 14.38 4.54
C THR A 81 -9.94 15.50 5.16
N GLU A 82 -9.77 15.78 6.45
CA GLU A 82 -10.46 16.90 7.10
C GLU A 82 -10.01 18.26 6.55
N ASN A 83 -8.72 18.43 6.25
CA ASN A 83 -8.23 19.66 5.63
C ASN A 83 -8.78 19.85 4.21
N LEU A 84 -8.86 18.77 3.42
CA LEU A 84 -9.48 18.80 2.10
C LEU A 84 -10.96 19.17 2.19
N LYS A 85 -11.71 18.57 3.12
CA LYS A 85 -13.11 18.94 3.41
C LYS A 85 -13.24 20.42 3.75
N GLN A 86 -12.39 20.94 4.63
CA GLN A 86 -12.45 22.36 5.01
C GLN A 86 -12.12 23.29 3.83
N GLY A 87 -11.12 22.94 3.02
CA GLY A 87 -10.77 23.70 1.81
C GLY A 87 -11.93 23.73 0.81
N PHE A 88 -12.48 22.56 0.50
CA PHE A 88 -13.60 22.41 -0.43
C PHE A 88 -14.85 23.14 0.07
N SER A 89 -15.19 23.01 1.36
CA SER A 89 -16.36 23.67 1.95
C SER A 89 -16.23 25.20 1.99
N ARG A 90 -15.00 25.71 2.15
CA ARG A 90 -14.72 27.16 2.04
C ARG A 90 -14.92 27.68 0.62
N GLN A 91 -14.49 26.91 -0.38
CA GLN A 91 -14.61 27.29 -1.78
C GLN A 91 -16.04 27.11 -2.31
N PHE A 92 -16.77 26.10 -1.82
CA PHE A 92 -18.11 25.76 -2.26
C PHE A 92 -19.07 25.64 -1.06
N PRO A 93 -19.59 26.77 -0.52
CA PRO A 93 -20.41 26.78 0.70
C PRO A 93 -21.73 25.98 0.62
N ASN A 94 -22.21 25.71 -0.60
CA ASN A 94 -23.44 24.97 -0.84
C ASN A 94 -23.23 23.45 -0.95
N ALA A 95 -21.98 22.98 -0.89
CA ALA A 95 -21.65 21.57 -0.86
C ALA A 95 -21.44 21.07 0.57
N ARG A 96 -21.67 19.77 0.78
CA ARG A 96 -21.40 19.09 2.05
C ARG A 96 -20.44 17.94 1.81
N VAL A 97 -19.42 17.86 2.63
CA VAL A 97 -18.47 16.74 2.63
C VAL A 97 -18.54 16.08 4.00
N ASN A 98 -18.82 14.78 4.07
CA ASN A 98 -18.64 14.01 5.30
C ASN A 98 -17.52 13.00 5.14
N THR A 99 -16.89 12.75 6.27
CA THR A 99 -15.61 12.06 6.38
C THR A 99 -15.75 11.03 7.49
N MET A 100 -15.31 9.81 7.21
CA MET A 100 -15.23 8.69 8.16
C MET A 100 -13.83 8.08 8.09
N ALA A 101 -13.44 7.44 9.18
CA ALA A 101 -12.10 6.90 9.36
C ALA A 101 -12.17 5.44 9.80
N ASN A 102 -12.82 4.59 9.00
CA ASN A 102 -13.04 3.18 9.34
C ASN A 102 -11.90 2.24 8.92
N GLY A 103 -10.79 2.79 8.40
CA GLY A 103 -9.64 2.07 7.87
C GLY A 103 -9.70 1.84 6.36
N THR A 104 -8.53 1.73 5.72
CA THR A 104 -8.38 1.62 4.24
C THR A 104 -9.27 0.54 3.63
N ASN A 105 -9.30 -0.66 4.20
CA ASN A 105 -10.06 -1.78 3.64
C ASN A 105 -11.59 -1.54 3.70
N ASN A 106 -12.06 -0.84 4.74
CA ASN A 106 -13.48 -0.52 4.87
C ASN A 106 -13.86 0.62 3.91
N GLY A 107 -13.01 1.65 3.79
CA GLY A 107 -13.22 2.73 2.81
C GLY A 107 -13.28 2.21 1.36
N ILE A 108 -12.37 1.31 0.98
CA ILE A 108 -12.39 0.67 -0.35
C ILE A 108 -13.71 -0.08 -0.58
N LYS A 109 -14.17 -0.86 0.41
CA LYS A 109 -15.46 -1.56 0.32
C LYS A 109 -16.63 -0.59 0.22
N ALA A 110 -16.62 0.50 0.99
CA ALA A 110 -17.67 1.51 0.97
C ALA A 110 -17.78 2.15 -0.43
N VAL A 111 -16.66 2.44 -1.10
CA VAL A 111 -16.65 2.93 -2.48
C VAL A 111 -17.21 1.89 -3.46
N LEU A 112 -16.76 0.64 -3.37
CA LEU A 112 -17.26 -0.44 -4.25
C LEU A 112 -18.76 -0.71 -4.06
N ASN A 113 -19.28 -0.52 -2.85
CA ASN A 113 -20.71 -0.66 -2.54
C ASN A 113 -21.54 0.59 -2.89
N GLY A 114 -20.90 1.71 -3.27
CA GLY A 114 -21.57 2.98 -3.51
C GLY A 114 -22.05 3.71 -2.23
N GLU A 115 -21.49 3.34 -1.08
CA GLU A 115 -21.75 3.98 0.22
C GLU A 115 -20.86 5.23 0.44
N ALA A 116 -19.71 5.28 -0.24
CA ALA A 116 -18.79 6.41 -0.26
C ALA A 116 -18.40 6.77 -1.70
N ASP A 117 -18.11 8.05 -1.96
CA ASP A 117 -17.66 8.53 -3.26
C ASP A 117 -16.13 8.36 -3.42
N LEU A 118 -15.39 8.55 -2.31
CA LEU A 118 -13.93 8.48 -2.29
C LEU A 118 -13.44 7.64 -1.10
N ALA A 119 -12.30 6.97 -1.30
CA ALA A 119 -11.61 6.29 -0.22
C ALA A 119 -10.26 6.94 0.10
N GLY A 120 -10.05 7.30 1.36
CA GLY A 120 -8.71 7.64 1.85
C GLY A 120 -7.88 6.38 2.02
N ILE A 121 -6.84 6.15 1.22
CA ILE A 121 -6.02 4.94 1.28
C ILE A 121 -4.57 5.25 1.65
N SER A 122 -4.06 4.61 2.71
CA SER A 122 -2.66 4.76 3.17
C SER A 122 -1.76 3.60 2.72
N ARG A 123 -2.14 2.97 1.62
CA ARG A 123 -1.37 1.93 0.90
C ARG A 123 -1.78 1.96 -0.56
N SER A 124 -0.94 1.37 -1.41
CA SER A 124 -1.32 1.08 -2.79
C SER A 124 -2.55 0.16 -2.84
N LEU A 125 -3.34 0.30 -3.90
CA LEU A 125 -4.36 -0.67 -4.25
C LEU A 125 -3.70 -2.01 -4.58
N THR A 126 -4.40 -3.10 -4.30
CA THR A 126 -4.02 -4.43 -4.77
C THR A 126 -4.43 -4.59 -6.23
N PRO A 127 -3.81 -5.50 -7.00
CA PRO A 127 -4.23 -5.78 -8.37
C PRO A 127 -5.71 -6.18 -8.47
N GLN A 128 -6.24 -6.86 -7.46
CA GLN A 128 -7.65 -7.24 -7.39
C GLN A 128 -8.56 -6.02 -7.27
N GLU A 129 -8.20 -5.06 -6.41
CA GLU A 129 -8.94 -3.80 -6.23
C GLU A 129 -8.87 -2.92 -7.48
N GLU A 130 -7.72 -2.86 -8.15
CA GLU A 130 -7.56 -2.14 -9.42
C GLU A 130 -8.40 -2.77 -10.54
N ASN A 131 -8.44 -4.11 -10.62
CA ASN A 131 -9.27 -4.85 -11.58
C ASN A 131 -10.78 -4.66 -11.34
N GLN A 132 -11.19 -4.16 -10.17
CA GLN A 132 -12.56 -3.75 -9.90
C GLN A 132 -12.88 -2.33 -10.39
N GLY A 133 -11.94 -1.69 -11.12
CA GLY A 133 -12.10 -0.37 -11.70
C GLY A 133 -11.69 0.78 -10.78
N LEU A 134 -11.13 0.48 -9.60
CA LEU A 134 -10.61 1.49 -8.70
C LEU A 134 -9.31 2.07 -9.25
N LYS A 135 -9.17 3.39 -9.14
CA LYS A 135 -7.95 4.11 -9.50
C LYS A 135 -7.47 4.90 -8.29
N ALA A 136 -6.21 4.73 -7.94
CA ALA A 136 -5.59 5.53 -6.89
C ALA A 136 -5.07 6.86 -7.45
N LEU A 137 -5.40 7.96 -6.78
CA LEU A 137 -4.80 9.27 -7.05
C LEU A 137 -3.85 9.61 -5.90
N PRO A 138 -2.51 9.63 -6.12
CA PRO A 138 -1.56 9.98 -5.07
C PRO A 138 -1.68 11.48 -4.73
N ILE A 139 -1.93 11.79 -3.45
CA ILE A 139 -2.07 13.18 -2.97
C ILE A 139 -0.94 13.64 -2.04
N ALA A 140 -0.19 12.69 -1.47
CA ALA A 140 0.92 12.94 -0.56
C ALA A 140 1.88 11.75 -0.56
N SER A 141 3.10 11.97 -0.07
CA SER A 141 4.08 10.92 0.23
C SER A 141 4.49 11.05 1.69
N ASP A 142 4.48 9.95 2.41
CA ASP A 142 4.89 9.87 3.82
C ASP A 142 6.09 8.93 4.00
N GLN A 143 6.80 9.09 5.12
CA GLN A 143 7.90 8.23 5.53
C GLN A 143 7.79 7.93 7.02
N ILE A 144 8.19 6.71 7.42
CA ILE A 144 8.22 6.28 8.81
C ILE A 144 9.68 6.25 9.26
N ALA A 145 9.99 6.99 10.33
CA ALA A 145 11.28 6.93 11.00
C ALA A 145 11.17 6.06 12.26
N ILE A 146 12.21 5.26 12.53
CA ILE A 146 12.37 4.57 13.82
C ILE A 146 13.12 5.53 14.74
N VAL A 147 12.57 5.75 15.94
CA VAL A 147 13.14 6.63 16.98
C VAL A 147 13.58 5.84 18.20
#